data_AF-A0A399F1N7-F1
#
_entry.id   AF-A0A399F1N7-F1
#
_cell.length_a   1.000
_cell.length_b   1.000
_cell.length_c   1.000
_cell.angle_alpha   90.00
_cell.angle_beta   90.00
_cell.angle_gamma   90.00
#
_symmetry.space_group_name_H-M   'P 1'
#
loop_
_entity.id
_entity.type
_entity.pdbx_description
1 polymer ?
#
loop_
_entity_poly.entity_id
_entity_poly.type
_entity_poly.pdbx_seq_one_letter_code
_entity_poly.pdbx_strand_id
1 'polypeptide(L)'
;MSRRTWWLLCLALLGACAPRITQPQPPQVELLQFSLVSLDPFSGRAEFDLRLRLTNPNPFALPLMESALTAELGSLQLRLALPALEIPPGASREAQTRLSAPVVEGARVLAGLLGGQNTRLRLLGELRARLGPAVVPIGPLTLVDRDVRLQFTFQPPTLRLVEARLEGLSIRLVLEAENPNPIGFTLEGPLRLLVGGRSVAEGGLSFGLGPGGRSRGEVRLGFSGVPGTGGVSVELGLSARIPGVLERPVPQVLQGVLR
;
A
#
# COMPACT_ATOMS: atom_id res chain seq x y z
N MET A 1 -28.39 -71.54 3.25
CA MET A 1 -28.24 -70.18 2.68
C MET A 1 -27.79 -70.31 1.23
N SER A 2 -28.54 -69.73 0.29
CA SER A 2 -28.30 -69.91 -1.15
C SER A 2 -27.07 -69.13 -1.62
N ARG A 3 -26.33 -69.63 -2.62
CA ARG A 3 -25.19 -68.93 -3.24
C ARG A 3 -25.52 -67.48 -3.60
N ARG A 4 -26.76 -67.19 -4.03
CA ARG A 4 -27.25 -65.84 -4.37
C ARG A 4 -27.24 -64.86 -3.19
N THR A 5 -27.52 -65.33 -1.98
CA THR A 5 -27.58 -64.46 -0.79
C THR A 5 -26.19 -63.99 -0.36
N TRP A 6 -25.15 -64.76 -0.66
CA TRP A 6 -23.74 -64.40 -0.38
C TRP A 6 -23.22 -63.33 -1.35
N TRP A 7 -23.56 -63.41 -2.63
CA TRP A 7 -23.19 -62.39 -3.63
C TRP A 7 -23.80 -61.03 -3.34
N LEU A 8 -25.06 -60.98 -2.90
CA LEU A 8 -25.73 -59.73 -2.52
C LEU A 8 -25.13 -59.07 -1.27
N LEU A 9 -24.72 -59.88 -0.28
CA LEU A 9 -24.06 -59.39 0.93
C LEU A 9 -22.66 -58.85 0.64
N CYS A 10 -21.89 -59.52 -0.23
CA CYS A 10 -20.59 -59.03 -0.68
C CYS A 10 -20.72 -57.74 -1.50
N LEU A 11 -21.72 -57.62 -2.38
CA LEU A 11 -21.96 -56.39 -3.15
C LEU A 11 -22.36 -55.21 -2.25
N ALA A 12 -23.15 -55.45 -1.20
CA ALA A 12 -23.53 -54.42 -0.23
C ALA A 12 -22.33 -53.96 0.63
N LEU A 13 -21.41 -54.87 0.98
CA LEU A 13 -20.15 -54.55 1.68
C LEU A 13 -19.17 -53.75 0.79
N LEU A 14 -19.15 -54.00 -0.53
CA LEU A 14 -18.35 -53.23 -1.49
C LEU A 14 -18.87 -51.79 -1.67
N GLY A 15 -20.18 -51.56 -1.59
CA GLY A 15 -20.77 -50.22 -1.65
C GLY A 15 -20.49 -49.32 -0.43
N ALA A 16 -20.19 -49.93 0.73
CA ALA A 16 -19.86 -49.22 1.97
C ALA A 16 -18.38 -48.79 2.07
N CYS A 17 -17.51 -49.39 1.24
CA CYS A 17 -16.07 -49.06 1.18
C CYS A 17 -15.71 -48.08 0.06
N ALA A 18 -16.67 -47.56 -0.69
CA ALA A 18 -16.40 -46.43 -1.58
C ALA A 18 -16.08 -45.22 -0.70
N PRO A 19 -14.85 -44.67 -0.73
CA PRO A 19 -14.57 -43.43 -0.03
C PRO A 19 -15.47 -42.38 -0.68
N ARG A 20 -16.50 -41.93 0.04
CA ARG A 20 -17.16 -40.69 -0.31
C ARG A 20 -16.05 -39.66 -0.35
N ILE A 21 -15.68 -39.22 -1.55
CA ILE A 21 -14.82 -38.06 -1.74
C ILE A 21 -15.63 -36.90 -1.20
N THR A 22 -15.55 -36.68 0.11
CA THR A 22 -16.11 -35.51 0.76
C THR A 22 -15.29 -34.35 0.25
N GLN A 23 -15.87 -33.61 -0.70
CA GLN A 23 -15.29 -32.38 -1.19
C GLN A 23 -14.94 -31.51 0.03
N PRO A 24 -13.69 -31.05 0.16
CA PRO A 24 -13.29 -30.26 1.31
C PRO A 24 -14.17 -29.02 1.41
N GLN A 25 -14.69 -28.76 2.60
CA GLN A 25 -15.38 -27.53 2.89
C GLN A 25 -14.37 -26.37 2.83
N PRO A 26 -14.78 -25.21 2.31
CA PRO A 26 -13.89 -24.06 2.22
C PRO A 26 -13.48 -23.57 3.62
N PRO A 27 -12.22 -23.14 3.79
CA PRO A 27 -11.80 -22.51 5.03
C PRO A 27 -12.57 -21.19 5.22
N GLN A 28 -12.94 -20.90 6.46
CA GLN A 28 -13.48 -19.58 6.80
C GLN A 28 -12.32 -18.59 6.80
N VAL A 29 -12.44 -17.51 6.04
CA VAL A 29 -11.40 -16.49 5.92
C VAL A 29 -11.86 -15.20 6.58
N GLU A 30 -11.00 -14.63 7.41
CA GLU A 30 -11.25 -13.37 8.09
C GLU A 30 -10.08 -12.43 7.89
N LEU A 31 -10.38 -11.17 7.61
CA LEU A 31 -9.38 -10.11 7.50
C LEU A 31 -9.05 -9.59 8.90
N LEU A 32 -7.84 -9.86 9.37
CA LEU A 32 -7.33 -9.37 10.65
C LEU A 32 -6.76 -7.96 10.54
N GLN A 33 -6.04 -7.67 9.45
CA GLN A 33 -5.35 -6.40 9.26
C GLN A 33 -5.29 -6.01 7.79
N PHE A 34 -5.44 -4.71 7.54
CA PHE A 34 -5.21 -4.04 6.27
C PHE A 34 -4.38 -2.78 6.54
N SER A 35 -3.14 -2.72 6.05
CA SER A 35 -2.23 -1.60 6.28
C SER A 35 -1.54 -1.17 4.99
N LEU A 36 -1.24 0.12 4.90
CA LEU A 36 -0.39 0.65 3.83
C LEU A 36 1.07 0.40 4.18
N VAL A 37 1.80 -0.26 3.29
CA VAL A 37 3.26 -0.47 3.40
C VAL A 37 3.98 0.72 2.81
N SER A 38 3.64 1.03 1.55
CA SER A 38 4.20 2.17 0.83
C SER A 38 3.26 2.66 -0.26
N LEU A 39 3.30 3.95 -0.56
CA LEU A 39 2.71 4.50 -1.77
C LEU A 39 3.79 5.31 -2.46
N ASP A 40 4.28 4.85 -3.58
CA ASP A 40 5.31 5.54 -4.33
C ASP A 40 4.75 5.99 -5.69
N PRO A 41 4.44 7.29 -5.87
CA PRO A 41 3.93 7.79 -7.13
C PRO A 41 4.97 7.75 -8.26
N PHE A 42 6.26 7.64 -7.94
CA PHE A 42 7.35 7.63 -8.92
C PHE A 42 7.54 6.25 -9.54
N SER A 43 7.37 5.17 -8.75
CA SER A 43 7.26 3.81 -9.28
C SER A 43 5.83 3.45 -9.75
N GLY A 44 4.85 4.30 -9.43
CA GLY A 44 3.45 4.14 -9.84
C GLY A 44 2.70 3.06 -9.06
N ARG A 45 3.17 2.67 -7.87
CA ARG A 45 2.60 1.56 -7.08
C ARG A 45 2.27 1.96 -5.64
N ALA A 46 1.16 1.42 -5.15
CA ALA A 46 0.80 1.40 -3.75
C ALA A 46 0.78 -0.05 -3.26
N GLU A 47 1.52 -0.34 -2.20
CA GLU A 47 1.62 -1.66 -1.59
C GLU A 47 0.86 -1.69 -0.26
N PHE A 48 -0.01 -2.68 -0.13
CA PHE A 48 -0.77 -2.94 1.08
C PHE A 48 -0.44 -4.32 1.63
N ASP A 49 -0.40 -4.42 2.95
CA ASP A 49 -0.25 -5.68 3.65
C ASP A 49 -1.61 -6.14 4.18
N LEU A 50 -1.93 -7.40 3.91
CA LEU A 50 -3.16 -8.05 4.33
C LEU A 50 -2.80 -9.23 5.21
N ARG A 51 -3.34 -9.23 6.44
CA ARG A 51 -3.25 -10.37 7.36
C ARG A 51 -4.60 -11.07 7.41
N LEU A 52 -4.62 -12.33 7.00
CA LEU A 52 -5.81 -13.15 6.92
C LEU A 52 -5.74 -14.27 7.96
N ARG A 53 -6.84 -14.56 8.64
CA ARG A 53 -7.03 -15.76 9.45
C ARG A 53 -7.86 -16.76 8.67
N LEU A 54 -7.31 -17.94 8.44
CA LEU A 54 -7.97 -19.04 7.77
C LEU A 54 -8.27 -20.13 8.79
N THR A 55 -9.54 -20.50 8.94
CA THR A 55 -10.00 -21.53 9.87
C THR A 55 -10.49 -22.73 9.08
N ASN A 56 -9.93 -23.91 9.37
CA ASN A 56 -10.27 -25.15 8.69
C ASN A 56 -11.47 -25.84 9.39
N PRO A 57 -12.66 -25.88 8.77
CA PRO A 57 -13.81 -26.57 9.35
C PRO A 57 -13.75 -28.10 9.16
N ASN A 58 -12.82 -28.60 8.34
CA ASN A 58 -12.75 -30.02 8.00
C ASN A 58 -12.12 -30.83 9.16
N PRO A 59 -12.52 -32.10 9.32
CA PRO A 59 -11.94 -33.00 10.32
C PRO A 59 -10.55 -33.55 9.93
N PHE A 60 -9.99 -33.09 8.82
CA PHE A 60 -8.66 -33.45 8.32
C PHE A 60 -7.84 -32.18 8.03
N ALA A 61 -6.51 -32.32 7.97
CA ALA A 61 -5.62 -31.23 7.64
C ALA A 61 -5.88 -30.72 6.21
N LEU A 62 -5.89 -29.40 6.04
CA LEU A 62 -6.13 -28.73 4.77
C LEU A 62 -4.83 -28.08 4.28
N PRO A 63 -4.02 -28.78 3.46
CA PRO A 63 -2.82 -28.23 2.83
C PRO A 63 -3.22 -27.39 1.62
N LEU A 64 -3.37 -26.09 1.84
CA LEU A 64 -3.61 -25.12 0.77
C LEU A 64 -2.34 -24.91 -0.03
N MET A 65 -2.48 -24.94 -1.34
CA MET A 65 -1.47 -24.53 -2.29
C MET A 65 -1.55 -23.03 -2.53
N GLU A 66 -0.48 -22.48 -3.08
CA GLU A 66 -0.49 -21.11 -3.56
C GLU A 66 -1.65 -20.90 -4.55
N SER A 67 -2.46 -19.87 -4.29
CA SER A 67 -3.70 -19.62 -5.00
C SER A 67 -3.76 -18.17 -5.46
N ALA A 68 -4.08 -17.95 -6.73
CA ALA A 68 -4.28 -16.62 -7.30
C ALA A 68 -5.71 -16.16 -7.04
N LEU A 69 -5.84 -15.06 -6.31
CA LEU A 69 -7.09 -14.43 -5.94
C LEU A 69 -7.24 -13.09 -6.66
N THR A 70 -8.49 -12.66 -6.78
CA THR A 70 -8.88 -11.32 -7.20
C THR A 70 -9.27 -10.52 -5.95
N ALA A 71 -8.62 -9.38 -5.75
CA ALA A 71 -8.98 -8.41 -4.73
C ALA A 71 -9.72 -7.24 -5.39
N GLU A 72 -10.98 -7.04 -5.04
CA GLU A 72 -11.76 -5.85 -5.40
C GLU A 72 -11.64 -4.84 -4.26
N LEU A 73 -10.97 -3.71 -4.50
CA LEU A 73 -10.81 -2.62 -3.53
C LEU A 73 -11.53 -1.38 -4.07
N GLY A 74 -12.75 -1.14 -3.58
CA GLY A 74 -13.64 -0.12 -4.16
C GLY A 74 -13.96 -0.47 -5.62
N SER A 75 -13.52 0.38 -6.55
CA SER A 75 -13.67 0.16 -8.00
C SER A 75 -12.47 -0.53 -8.66
N LEU A 76 -11.41 -0.85 -7.90
CA LEU A 76 -10.20 -1.47 -8.43
C LEU A 76 -10.29 -2.99 -8.35
N GLN A 77 -9.88 -3.65 -9.43
CA GLN A 77 -9.72 -5.09 -9.47
C GLN A 77 -8.23 -5.43 -9.58
N LEU A 78 -7.71 -6.11 -8.57
CA LEU A 78 -6.28 -6.36 -8.38
C LEU A 78 -6.03 -7.85 -8.25
N ARG A 79 -4.82 -8.29 -8.59
CA ARG A 79 -4.38 -9.68 -8.35
C ARG A 79 -3.69 -9.78 -6.99
N LEU A 80 -3.95 -10.87 -6.29
CA LEU A 80 -3.34 -11.18 -5.01
C LEU A 80 -2.96 -12.66 -4.98
N ALA A 81 -1.79 -12.98 -4.46
CA ALA A 81 -1.35 -14.36 -4.26
C ALA A 81 -1.55 -14.74 -2.79
N LEU A 82 -2.36 -15.76 -2.52
CA LEU A 82 -2.43 -16.37 -1.21
C LEU A 82 -1.34 -17.44 -1.12
N PRO A 83 -0.43 -17.37 -0.12
CA PRO A 83 0.66 -18.33 0.00
C PRO A 83 0.13 -19.73 0.34
N ALA A 84 0.94 -20.75 0.00
CA ALA A 84 0.68 -22.11 0.45
C ALA A 84 0.76 -22.20 1.98
N LEU A 85 -0.17 -22.94 2.58
CA LEU A 85 -0.33 -23.03 4.02
C LEU A 85 -1.06 -24.31 4.41
N GLU A 86 -0.57 -25.02 5.42
CA GLU A 86 -1.26 -26.17 5.99
C GLU A 86 -2.04 -25.77 7.25
N ILE A 87 -3.35 -26.01 7.22
CA ILE A 87 -4.25 -25.71 8.33
C ILE A 87 -4.68 -27.03 8.98
N PRO A 88 -4.27 -27.30 10.23
CA PRO A 88 -4.71 -28.50 10.96
C PRO A 88 -6.24 -28.57 11.10
N PRO A 89 -6.81 -29.76 11.38
CA PRO A 89 -8.26 -29.93 11.52
C PRO A 89 -8.81 -29.10 12.67
N GLY A 90 -9.89 -28.35 12.42
CA GLY A 90 -10.51 -27.46 13.41
C GLY A 90 -9.67 -26.27 13.87
N ALA A 91 -8.48 -26.07 13.29
CA ALA A 91 -7.54 -25.03 13.70
C ALA A 91 -7.61 -23.79 12.80
N SER A 92 -7.03 -22.70 13.30
CA SER A 92 -6.81 -21.47 12.54
C SER A 92 -5.33 -21.26 12.26
N ARG A 93 -5.02 -20.71 11.09
CA ARG A 93 -3.68 -20.24 10.72
C ARG A 93 -3.76 -18.86 10.10
N GLU A 94 -2.69 -18.11 10.24
CA GLU A 94 -2.59 -16.79 9.65
C GLU A 94 -1.77 -16.84 8.36
N ALA A 95 -2.21 -16.07 7.37
CA ALA A 95 -1.49 -15.83 6.14
C ALA A 95 -1.28 -14.33 5.96
N GLN A 96 -0.06 -13.95 5.61
CA GLN A 96 0.28 -12.58 5.23
C GLN A 96 0.48 -12.51 3.73
N THR A 97 -0.13 -11.53 3.08
CA THR A 97 -0.07 -11.35 1.62
C THR A 97 -0.03 -9.88 1.26
N ARG A 98 0.60 -9.58 0.12
CA ARG A 98 0.78 -8.21 -0.37
C ARG A 98 -0.15 -7.94 -1.54
N LEU A 99 -0.84 -6.82 -1.48
CA LEU A 99 -1.68 -6.30 -2.54
C LEU A 99 -1.00 -5.08 -3.16
N SER A 100 -0.77 -5.11 -4.47
CA SER A 100 -0.19 -3.98 -5.21
C SER A 100 -1.27 -3.33 -6.08
N ALA A 101 -1.49 -2.03 -5.88
CA ALA A 101 -2.42 -1.22 -6.66
C ALA A 101 -1.66 -0.20 -7.53
N PRO A 102 -1.98 -0.06 -8.82
CA PRO A 102 -1.47 1.04 -9.64
C PRO A 102 -1.98 2.39 -9.14
N VAL A 103 -1.08 3.36 -8.94
CA VAL A 103 -1.44 4.67 -8.37
C VAL A 103 -2.39 5.44 -9.29
N VAL A 104 -2.15 5.42 -10.60
CA VAL A 104 -2.92 6.18 -11.59
C VAL A 104 -4.35 5.65 -11.69
N GLU A 105 -4.52 4.34 -11.90
CA GLU A 105 -5.84 3.71 -11.98
C GLU A 105 -6.59 3.81 -10.65
N GLY A 106 -5.85 3.72 -9.54
CA GLY A 106 -6.38 3.72 -8.19
C GLY A 106 -6.53 5.08 -7.53
N ALA A 107 -6.27 6.19 -8.23
CA ALA A 107 -6.14 7.49 -7.59
C ALA A 107 -7.31 7.85 -6.67
N ARG A 108 -8.55 7.66 -7.14
CA ARG A 108 -9.77 7.96 -6.37
C ARG A 108 -9.92 7.08 -5.12
N VAL A 109 -9.62 5.78 -5.25
CA VAL A 109 -9.68 4.82 -4.13
C VAL A 109 -8.58 5.12 -3.12
N LEU A 110 -7.37 5.40 -3.58
CA LEU A 110 -6.24 5.78 -2.74
C LEU A 110 -6.50 7.10 -2.01
N ALA A 111 -7.10 8.10 -2.68
CA ALA A 111 -7.52 9.36 -2.06
C ALA A 111 -8.52 9.12 -0.93
N GLY A 112 -9.52 8.28 -1.16
CA GLY A 112 -10.51 7.90 -0.15
C GLY A 112 -9.85 7.22 1.05
N LEU A 113 -9.00 6.22 0.80
CA LEU A 113 -8.29 5.48 1.85
C LEU A 113 -7.37 6.39 2.67
N LEU A 114 -6.53 7.22 2.04
CA LEU A 114 -5.66 8.18 2.74
C LEU A 114 -6.44 9.28 3.46
N GLY A 115 -7.64 9.60 2.97
CA GLY A 115 -8.60 10.48 3.62
C GLY A 115 -9.37 9.82 4.78
N GLY A 116 -9.12 8.54 5.08
CA GLY A 116 -9.78 7.81 6.16
C GLY A 116 -11.18 7.30 5.83
N GLN A 117 -11.57 7.28 4.55
CA GLN A 117 -12.87 6.76 4.11
C GLN A 117 -12.89 5.23 4.16
N ASN A 118 -14.04 4.68 4.55
CA ASN A 118 -14.31 3.25 4.47
C ASN A 118 -14.42 2.86 2.98
N THR A 119 -13.65 1.85 2.59
CA THR A 119 -13.63 1.30 1.24
C THR A 119 -13.89 -0.19 1.31
N ARG A 120 -14.85 -0.68 0.52
CA ARG A 120 -15.16 -2.11 0.49
C ARG A 120 -14.01 -2.89 -0.15
N LEU A 121 -13.53 -3.92 0.55
CA LEU A 121 -12.56 -4.91 0.08
C LEU A 121 -13.25 -6.27 -0.04
N ARG A 122 -13.21 -6.86 -1.24
CA ARG A 122 -13.68 -8.22 -1.50
C ARG A 122 -12.54 -9.08 -2.02
N LEU A 123 -12.36 -10.26 -1.44
CA LEU A 123 -11.41 -11.26 -1.93
C LEU A 123 -12.19 -12.40 -2.57
N LEU A 124 -11.99 -12.59 -3.87
CA LEU A 124 -12.72 -13.53 -4.71
C LEU A 124 -11.74 -14.50 -5.35
N GLY A 125 -12.12 -15.77 -5.47
CA GLY A 125 -11.34 -16.73 -6.24
C GLY A 125 -11.58 -18.18 -5.86
N GLU A 126 -10.68 -19.02 -6.33
CA GLU A 126 -10.64 -20.45 -6.05
C GLU A 126 -9.39 -20.76 -5.24
N LEU A 127 -9.55 -21.52 -4.16
CA LEU A 127 -8.44 -22.07 -3.39
C LEU A 127 -8.12 -23.47 -3.90
N ARG A 128 -6.85 -23.86 -3.84
CA ARG A 128 -6.43 -25.22 -4.23
C ARG A 128 -5.90 -25.96 -3.03
N ALA A 129 -6.36 -27.18 -2.80
CA ALA A 129 -5.86 -28.03 -1.72
C ALA A 129 -5.26 -29.32 -2.27
N ARG A 130 -4.18 -29.81 -1.65
CA ARG A 130 -3.56 -31.09 -2.00
C ARG A 130 -4.04 -32.21 -1.07
N LEU A 131 -5.02 -32.99 -1.51
CA LEU A 131 -5.54 -34.12 -0.73
C LEU A 131 -4.93 -35.42 -1.24
N GLY A 132 -3.89 -35.90 -0.56
CA GLY A 132 -3.09 -37.03 -1.02
C GLY A 132 -2.40 -36.72 -2.36
N PRO A 133 -2.53 -37.58 -3.39
CA PRO A 133 -1.95 -37.32 -4.71
C PRO A 133 -2.77 -36.32 -5.56
N ALA A 134 -3.99 -35.97 -5.15
CA ALA A 134 -4.90 -35.15 -5.94
C ALA A 134 -4.84 -33.66 -5.54
N VAL A 135 -4.95 -32.77 -6.54
CA VAL A 135 -5.19 -31.34 -6.32
C VAL A 135 -6.67 -31.08 -6.53
N VAL A 136 -7.33 -30.59 -5.48
CA VAL A 136 -8.78 -30.37 -5.45
C VAL A 136 -9.06 -28.87 -5.40
N PRO A 137 -9.84 -28.33 -6.36
CA PRO A 137 -10.29 -26.94 -6.30
C PRO A 137 -11.39 -26.74 -5.24
N ILE A 138 -11.35 -25.60 -4.58
CA ILE A 138 -12.29 -25.16 -3.56
C ILE A 138 -12.79 -23.77 -3.96
N GLY A 139 -13.88 -23.73 -4.72
CA GLY A 139 -14.54 -22.49 -5.12
C GLY A 139 -15.17 -22.53 -6.52
N PRO A 140 -15.60 -21.38 -7.07
CA PRO A 140 -15.30 -20.00 -6.66
C PRO A 140 -15.99 -19.54 -5.36
N LEU A 141 -15.33 -18.70 -4.58
CA LEU A 141 -15.80 -18.21 -3.28
C LEU A 141 -15.57 -16.70 -3.14
N THR A 142 -16.41 -16.08 -2.31
CA THR A 142 -16.10 -14.79 -1.68
C THR A 142 -15.47 -15.09 -0.32
N LEU A 143 -14.15 -14.97 -0.23
CA LEU A 143 -13.37 -15.29 0.96
C LEU A 143 -13.50 -14.18 2.01
N VAL A 144 -13.47 -12.92 1.56
CA VAL A 144 -13.61 -11.73 2.41
C VAL A 144 -14.57 -10.77 1.71
N ASP A 145 -15.43 -10.12 2.49
CA ASP A 145 -16.26 -9.00 2.06
C ASP A 145 -16.46 -8.05 3.25
N ARG A 146 -15.61 -7.01 3.34
CA ARG A 146 -15.55 -6.11 4.49
C ARG A 146 -15.17 -4.70 4.06
N ASP A 147 -15.57 -3.71 4.84
CA ASP A 147 -15.03 -2.36 4.69
C ASP A 147 -13.67 -2.25 5.39
N VAL A 148 -12.70 -1.69 4.69
CA VAL A 148 -11.36 -1.35 5.19
C VAL A 148 -11.17 0.16 5.21
N ARG A 149 -10.34 0.62 6.14
CA ARG A 149 -9.93 2.03 6.23
C ARG A 149 -8.46 2.09 6.60
N LEU A 150 -7.76 3.12 6.12
CA LEU A 150 -6.41 3.39 6.59
C LEU A 150 -6.44 4.40 7.74
N GLN A 151 -5.60 4.17 8.73
CA GLN A 151 -5.25 5.18 9.72
C GLN A 151 -3.94 5.83 9.26
N PHE A 152 -4.06 6.85 8.42
CA PHE A 152 -2.92 7.61 7.94
C PHE A 152 -2.95 9.01 8.53
N THR A 153 -1.84 9.43 9.14
CA THR A 153 -1.63 10.80 9.60
C THR A 153 -0.43 11.35 8.85
N PHE A 154 -0.68 12.37 8.02
CA PHE A 154 0.39 13.03 7.27
C PHE A 154 1.32 13.77 8.23
N GLN A 155 2.60 13.43 8.18
CA GLN A 155 3.66 14.13 8.90
C GLN A 155 4.38 15.05 7.92
N PRO A 156 4.47 16.37 8.18
CA PRO A 156 5.21 17.28 7.29
C PRO A 156 6.66 16.82 7.11
N PRO A 157 7.22 16.88 5.88
CA PRO A 157 8.63 16.60 5.66
C PRO A 157 9.50 17.64 6.38
N THR A 158 10.72 17.24 6.76
CA THR A 158 11.70 18.18 7.33
C THR A 158 12.51 18.80 6.19
N LEU A 159 12.55 20.14 6.12
CA LEU A 159 13.35 20.86 5.12
C LEU A 159 14.54 21.54 5.79
N ARG A 160 15.69 21.53 5.10
CA ARG A 160 16.93 22.16 5.56
C ARG A 160 17.59 22.90 4.41
N LEU A 161 18.05 24.12 4.69
CA LEU A 161 18.91 24.87 3.79
C LEU A 161 20.35 24.43 4.03
N VAL A 162 20.93 23.72 3.06
CA VAL A 162 22.28 23.16 3.17
C VAL A 162 23.33 24.14 2.65
N GLU A 163 22.99 24.88 1.60
CA GLU A 163 23.89 25.86 0.97
C GLU A 163 23.08 27.05 0.45
N ALA A 164 23.61 28.25 0.66
CA ALA A 164 23.13 29.49 0.07
C ALA A 164 24.35 30.27 -0.42
N ARG A 165 24.53 30.33 -1.74
CA ARG A 165 25.70 30.93 -2.37
C ARG A 165 25.30 31.99 -3.37
N LEU A 166 25.97 33.13 -3.31
CA LEU A 166 25.81 34.20 -4.31
C LEU A 166 26.57 33.85 -5.59
N GLU A 167 25.88 33.83 -6.73
CA GLU A 167 26.43 33.62 -8.07
C GLU A 167 26.09 34.84 -8.95
N GLY A 168 26.91 35.89 -8.85
CA GLY A 168 26.70 37.16 -9.57
C GLY A 168 25.44 37.88 -9.07
N LEU A 169 24.42 37.99 -9.94
CA LEU A 169 23.09 38.57 -9.64
C LEU A 169 22.03 37.50 -9.31
N SER A 170 22.47 36.29 -8.98
CA SER A 170 21.60 35.21 -8.55
C SER A 170 22.07 34.60 -7.25
N ILE A 171 21.15 33.96 -6.53
CA ILE A 171 21.49 33.11 -5.40
C ILE A 171 21.18 31.66 -5.77
N ARG A 172 22.14 30.79 -5.49
CA ARG A 172 21.97 29.35 -5.54
C ARG A 172 21.62 28.86 -4.15
N LEU A 173 20.44 28.27 -4.02
CA LEU A 173 19.95 27.64 -2.80
C LEU A 173 19.96 26.13 -3.00
N VAL A 174 20.52 25.42 -2.04
CA VAL A 174 20.45 23.96 -1.97
C VAL A 174 19.60 23.58 -0.78
N LEU A 175 18.48 22.92 -1.06
CA LEU A 175 17.55 22.43 -0.08
C LEU A 175 17.66 20.92 0.02
N GLU A 176 17.68 20.40 1.24
CA GLU A 176 17.52 18.98 1.53
C GLU A 176 16.18 18.76 2.22
N ALA A 177 15.47 17.72 1.81
CA ALA A 177 14.19 17.34 2.37
C ALA A 177 14.21 15.87 2.79
N GLU A 178 13.60 15.59 3.93
CA GLU A 178 13.41 14.26 4.47
C GLU A 178 11.92 13.96 4.65
N ASN A 179 11.45 12.87 4.04
CA ASN A 179 10.06 12.44 4.10
C ASN A 179 9.89 11.36 5.18
N PRO A 180 9.20 11.65 6.29
CA PRO A 180 8.94 10.65 7.34
C PRO A 180 7.80 9.69 6.99
N ASN A 181 7.04 9.94 5.92
CA ASN A 181 5.83 9.18 5.60
C ASN A 181 6.13 7.92 4.77
N PRO A 182 5.30 6.86 4.89
CA PRO A 182 5.32 5.72 3.97
C PRO A 182 4.75 6.08 2.59
N ILE A 183 4.36 7.32 2.35
CA ILE A 183 3.84 7.80 1.07
C ILE A 183 4.85 8.78 0.47
N GLY A 184 5.19 8.61 -0.80
CA GLY A 184 5.97 9.56 -1.58
C GLY A 184 5.08 10.63 -2.20
N PHE A 185 5.65 11.79 -2.49
CA PHE A 185 4.95 12.94 -3.07
C PHE A 185 5.94 13.90 -3.73
N THR A 186 5.43 14.75 -4.62
CA THR A 186 6.19 15.89 -5.13
C THR A 186 5.98 17.06 -4.17
N LEU A 187 7.06 17.71 -3.72
CA LEU A 187 6.97 19.02 -3.10
C LEU A 187 7.01 20.07 -4.19
N GLU A 188 5.94 20.85 -4.31
CA GLU A 188 5.84 21.91 -5.30
C GLU A 188 5.27 23.20 -4.70
N GLY A 189 5.77 24.35 -5.15
CA GLY A 189 5.23 25.65 -4.75
C GLY A 189 6.25 26.78 -4.85
N PRO A 190 5.82 28.01 -4.51
CA PRO A 190 6.71 29.16 -4.47
C PRO A 190 7.70 29.08 -3.31
N LEU A 191 8.91 29.57 -3.56
CA LEU A 191 9.86 29.95 -2.52
C LEU A 191 10.19 31.43 -2.61
N ARG A 192 10.39 32.07 -1.47
CA ARG A 192 10.75 33.48 -1.37
C ARG A 192 12.01 33.63 -0.54
N LEU A 193 12.98 34.34 -1.08
CA LEU A 193 14.16 34.75 -0.34
C LEU A 193 13.90 36.10 0.32
N LEU A 194 14.03 36.15 1.63
CA LEU A 194 13.90 37.35 2.43
C LEU A 194 15.26 37.78 2.96
N VAL A 195 15.61 39.06 2.77
CA VAL A 195 16.79 39.69 3.37
C VAL A 195 16.33 40.88 4.21
N GLY A 196 16.63 40.85 5.51
CA GLY A 196 16.12 41.87 6.43
C GLY A 196 14.58 41.96 6.47
N GLY A 197 13.89 40.84 6.23
CA GLY A 197 12.43 40.76 6.20
C GLY A 197 11.76 41.21 4.90
N ARG A 198 12.52 41.64 3.88
CA ARG A 198 11.98 42.02 2.56
C ARG A 198 12.23 40.93 1.53
N SER A 199 11.22 40.61 0.72
CA SER A 199 11.39 39.70 -0.42
C SER A 199 12.32 40.32 -1.46
N VAL A 200 13.40 39.61 -1.77
CA VAL A 200 14.43 40.04 -2.75
C VAL A 200 14.51 39.12 -3.96
N ALA A 201 13.92 37.92 -3.87
CA ALA A 201 13.87 36.94 -4.95
C ALA A 201 12.72 35.96 -4.72
N GLU A 202 12.08 35.50 -5.79
CA GLU A 202 11.02 34.48 -5.76
C GLU A 202 11.25 33.48 -6.89
N GLY A 203 10.89 32.22 -6.66
CA GLY A 203 11.02 31.16 -7.65
C GLY A 203 10.14 29.97 -7.34
N GLY A 204 10.08 29.03 -8.28
CA GLY A 204 9.38 27.76 -8.09
C GLY A 204 10.33 26.66 -7.64
N LEU A 205 9.87 25.83 -6.70
CA LEU A 205 10.51 24.58 -6.33
C LEU A 205 9.63 23.43 -6.78
N SER A 206 10.23 22.40 -7.36
CA SER A 206 9.56 21.13 -7.64
C SER A 206 10.58 20.00 -7.57
N PHE A 207 10.40 19.06 -6.65
CA PHE A 207 11.16 17.81 -6.66
C PHE A 207 10.40 16.68 -5.96
N GLY A 208 10.70 15.45 -6.39
CA GLY A 208 10.11 14.24 -5.84
C GLY A 208 10.76 13.81 -4.52
N LEU A 209 9.94 13.33 -3.59
CA LEU A 209 10.32 12.72 -2.32
C LEU A 209 9.67 11.35 -2.21
N GLY A 210 10.46 10.29 -2.35
CA GLY A 210 9.98 8.92 -2.18
C GLY A 210 9.56 8.60 -0.74
N PRO A 211 8.86 7.48 -0.50
CA PRO A 211 8.50 6.99 0.84
C PRO A 211 9.71 6.85 1.76
N GLY A 212 9.68 7.42 2.96
CA GLY A 212 10.81 7.35 3.91
C GLY A 212 12.13 7.93 3.40
N GLY A 213 12.08 8.65 2.27
CA GLY A 213 13.26 9.01 1.48
C GLY A 213 13.81 10.39 1.81
N ARG A 214 15.00 10.65 1.26
CA ARG A 214 15.63 11.98 1.26
C ARG A 214 15.86 12.43 -0.16
N SER A 215 15.73 13.73 -0.39
CA SER A 215 15.95 14.34 -1.69
C SER A 215 16.62 15.69 -1.53
N ARG A 216 17.47 16.04 -2.50
CA ARG A 216 18.20 17.31 -2.55
C ARG A 216 17.77 18.06 -3.80
N GLY A 217 17.27 19.27 -3.61
CA GLY A 217 16.88 20.19 -4.67
C GLY A 217 17.83 21.38 -4.74
N GLU A 218 18.11 21.84 -5.95
CA GLU A 218 18.80 23.10 -6.19
C GLU A 218 17.84 24.08 -6.84
N VAL A 219 17.85 25.33 -6.37
CA VAL A 219 17.11 26.42 -6.97
C VAL A 219 18.05 27.59 -7.18
N ARG A 220 17.93 28.24 -8.34
CA ARG A 220 18.58 29.51 -8.62
C ARG A 220 17.53 30.60 -8.68
N LEU A 221 17.71 31.65 -7.89
CA LEU A 221 16.83 32.81 -7.87
C LEU A 221 17.60 34.02 -8.37
N GLY A 222 17.08 34.71 -9.38
CA GLY A 222 17.57 36.03 -9.75
C GLY A 222 17.05 37.08 -8.77
N PHE A 223 17.90 38.01 -8.34
CA PHE A 223 17.43 39.11 -7.49
C PHE A 223 16.52 40.05 -8.29
N SER A 224 15.37 40.38 -7.72
CA SER A 224 14.48 41.43 -8.22
C SER A 224 14.75 42.79 -7.58
N GLY A 225 15.71 42.89 -6.65
CA GLY A 225 16.10 44.12 -5.96
C GLY A 225 17.49 44.04 -5.31
N VAL A 226 18.00 45.18 -4.81
CA VAL A 226 19.31 45.22 -4.14
C VAL A 226 19.22 44.49 -2.79
N PRO A 227 20.05 43.47 -2.53
CA PRO A 227 20.07 42.81 -1.23
C PRO A 227 20.52 43.84 -0.17
N GLY A 228 19.63 44.19 0.74
CA GLY A 228 19.97 45.03 1.88
C GLY A 228 20.92 44.32 2.85
N THR A 229 21.39 45.04 3.87
CA THR A 229 22.11 44.43 4.99
C THR A 229 21.10 43.84 5.98
N GLY A 230 21.15 42.53 6.22
CA GLY A 230 20.24 41.87 7.15
C GLY A 230 20.34 40.34 7.15
N GLY A 231 19.70 39.69 8.11
CA GLY A 231 19.61 38.23 8.17
C GLY A 231 18.84 37.66 6.98
N VAL A 232 19.20 36.44 6.58
CA VAL A 232 18.61 35.75 5.43
C VAL A 232 17.68 34.65 5.88
N SER A 233 16.50 34.62 5.27
CA SER A 233 15.54 33.55 5.48
C SER A 233 14.88 33.18 4.17
N VAL A 234 14.48 31.91 4.06
CA VAL A 234 13.77 31.36 2.91
C VAL A 234 12.39 30.94 3.39
N GLU A 235 11.37 31.60 2.87
CA GLU A 235 9.97 31.24 3.11
C GLU A 235 9.52 30.26 2.01
N LEU A 236 8.96 29.13 2.42
CA LEU A 236 8.56 28.02 1.57
C LEU A 236 7.04 27.85 1.65
N GLY A 237 6.34 28.23 0.57
CA GLY A 237 4.90 28.05 0.41
C GLY A 237 4.57 26.74 -0.29
N LEU A 238 5.19 25.63 0.13
CA LEU A 238 5.14 24.37 -0.60
C LEU A 238 3.86 23.59 -0.31
N SER A 239 3.50 22.70 -1.25
CA SER A 239 2.46 21.70 -1.10
C SER A 239 3.02 20.33 -1.46
N ALA A 240 2.75 19.33 -0.62
CA ALA A 240 2.98 17.93 -0.92
C ALA A 240 1.84 17.41 -1.79
N ARG A 241 2.15 16.96 -3.00
CA ARG A 241 1.16 16.56 -3.99
C ARG A 241 1.39 15.16 -4.55
N ILE A 242 0.29 14.43 -4.62
CA ILE A 242 0.12 13.22 -5.42
C ILE A 242 -1.13 13.46 -6.28
N PRO A 243 -1.02 13.59 -7.61
CA PRO A 243 -2.15 13.95 -8.47
C PRO A 243 -3.38 13.06 -8.23
N GLY A 244 -4.52 13.68 -7.90
CA GLY A 244 -5.79 13.00 -7.65
C GLY A 244 -5.86 12.18 -6.35
N VAL A 245 -4.81 12.16 -5.55
CA VAL A 245 -4.69 11.33 -4.33
C VAL A 245 -4.49 12.19 -3.08
N LEU A 246 -3.55 13.13 -3.12
CA LEU A 246 -3.16 13.93 -1.96
C LEU A 246 -2.76 15.34 -2.39
N GLU A 247 -3.22 16.32 -1.62
CA GLU A 247 -2.72 17.69 -1.64
C GLU A 247 -2.69 18.21 -0.20
N ARG A 248 -1.49 18.55 0.30
CA ARG A 248 -1.31 19.02 1.68
C ARG A 248 -0.35 20.21 1.72
N PRO A 249 -0.73 21.32 2.38
CA PRO A 249 0.17 22.45 2.54
C PRO A 249 1.34 22.08 3.49
N VAL A 250 2.54 22.52 3.15
CA VAL A 250 3.78 22.36 3.92
C VAL A 250 4.48 23.72 4.04
N PRO A 251 3.88 24.69 4.76
CA PRO A 251 4.51 25.99 4.96
C PRO A 251 5.70 25.85 5.91
N GLN A 252 6.86 26.36 5.51
CA GLN A 252 8.07 26.38 6.36
C GLN A 252 8.87 27.66 6.15
N VAL A 253 9.58 28.10 7.19
CA VAL A 253 10.54 29.21 7.10
C VAL A 253 11.89 28.68 7.55
N LEU A 254 12.88 28.77 6.67
CA LEU A 254 14.24 28.33 6.92
C LEU A 254 15.13 29.54 7.17
N GLN A 255 15.90 29.53 8.26
CA GLN A 255 16.91 30.53 8.52
C GLN A 255 18.24 30.11 7.88
N GLY A 256 18.91 31.05 7.23
CA GLY A 256 20.19 30.81 6.56
C GLY A 256 21.20 31.90 6.87
N VAL A 257 22.48 31.53 6.79
CA VAL A 257 23.58 32.49 6.77
C VAL A 257 24.14 32.53 5.36
N LEU A 258 24.12 33.71 4.72
CA LEU A 258 24.80 33.91 3.44
C LEU A 258 26.30 33.74 3.63
N ARG A 259 26.92 32.92 2.78
CA ARG A 259 28.37 32.76 2.69
C ARG A 259 28.88 33.19 1.33
#